data_AF-A0A7K2C9U4-F1
#
_entry.id   AF-A0A7K2C9U4-F1
#
_cell.length_a   1.000
_cell.length_b   1.000
_cell.length_c   1.000
_cell.angle_alpha   90.00
_cell.angle_beta   90.00
_cell.angle_gamma   90.00
#
_symmetry.space_group_name_H-M   'P 1'
#
loop_
_entity.id
_entity.type
_entity.pdbx_description
1 polymer ?
#
loop_
_entity_poly.entity_id
_entity_poly.type
_entity_poly.pdbx_seq_one_letter_code
_entity_poly.pdbx_strand_id
1 'polypeptide(L)'
;MMLSIRWKFIVTLTLIIFWGAGIQFSDSNSLQAQVPKVTASAVVGEDGIVNEDSLKAFVTWAASEFEKLEDLDEGLAILQDLYTDGSDLHSGEIYLVIIGDGGRISFHGKSPQLNKQYVLDQIDGEGTEVFKEMLKATKEEAIKVEYCKYSDPANRSDCTKMTSFAIRYRSRINNHEFVMVAGYSQDLEGLCKPITDIDFPEVSATKW
;
A
#
# COMPACT_ATOMS: atom_id res chain seq x y z
N MET A 1 54.04 -4.41 -66.65
CA MET A 1 52.82 -3.65 -66.29
C MET A 1 51.72 -4.66 -66.00
N MET A 2 51.55 -5.05 -64.74
CA MET A 2 50.32 -5.63 -64.15
C MET A 2 50.59 -5.95 -62.67
N LEU A 3 49.75 -5.37 -61.81
CA LEU A 3 49.72 -5.52 -60.34
C LEU A 3 49.20 -6.91 -59.93
N SER A 4 49.69 -7.42 -58.79
CA SER A 4 49.00 -8.42 -57.97
C SER A 4 49.67 -8.48 -56.58
N ILE A 5 49.27 -7.59 -55.67
CA ILE A 5 48.43 -7.82 -54.47
C ILE A 5 49.00 -8.91 -53.53
N ARG A 6 49.65 -8.43 -52.48
CA ARG A 6 50.05 -9.19 -51.29
C ARG A 6 48.90 -9.16 -50.27
N TRP A 7 48.42 -10.31 -49.81
CA TRP A 7 47.77 -10.46 -48.50
C TRP A 7 48.21 -11.82 -47.94
N LYS A 8 49.04 -11.79 -46.88
CA LYS A 8 49.30 -12.95 -46.04
C LYS A 8 48.49 -12.76 -44.76
N PHE A 9 47.44 -13.54 -44.59
CA PHE A 9 46.77 -13.71 -43.31
C PHE A 9 47.73 -14.41 -42.34
N ILE A 10 48.06 -13.76 -41.24
CA ILE A 10 48.68 -14.41 -40.08
C ILE A 10 47.53 -14.82 -39.18
N VAL A 11 47.30 -16.13 -39.07
CA VAL A 11 46.44 -16.74 -38.06
C VAL A 11 47.26 -16.83 -36.77
N THR A 12 46.94 -16.01 -35.78
CA THR A 12 47.48 -16.17 -34.43
C THR A 12 46.43 -16.87 -33.59
N LEU A 13 46.67 -18.15 -33.34
CA LEU A 13 45.89 -19.00 -32.44
C LEU A 13 46.32 -18.69 -31.00
N THR A 14 45.50 -17.94 -30.25
CA THR A 14 45.74 -17.73 -28.81
C THR A 14 44.92 -18.73 -28.03
N LEU A 15 45.60 -19.76 -27.51
CA LEU A 15 45.06 -20.73 -26.57
C LEU A 15 45.07 -20.10 -25.17
N ILE A 16 43.92 -19.69 -24.64
CA ILE A 16 43.81 -19.25 -23.24
C ILE A 16 43.38 -20.45 -22.39
N ILE A 17 44.34 -20.94 -21.60
CA ILE A 17 44.13 -21.96 -20.57
C ILE A 17 43.57 -21.25 -19.34
N PHE A 18 42.28 -21.42 -19.05
CA PHE A 18 41.69 -20.99 -17.78
C PHE A 18 42.04 -22.02 -16.70
N TRP A 19 42.92 -21.62 -15.77
CA TRP A 19 43.09 -22.32 -14.51
C TRP A 19 41.84 -22.09 -13.65
N GLY A 20 41.30 -23.20 -13.14
CA GLY A 20 40.19 -23.18 -12.19
C GLY A 20 40.59 -22.49 -10.90
N ALA A 21 40.11 -21.26 -10.73
CA ALA A 21 39.80 -20.71 -9.43
C ALA A 21 38.30 -20.93 -9.23
N GLY A 22 37.94 -21.66 -8.17
CA GLY A 22 36.55 -21.94 -7.83
C GLY A 22 35.77 -20.64 -7.76
N ILE A 23 34.79 -20.48 -8.65
CA ILE A 23 33.72 -19.51 -8.46
C ILE A 23 32.95 -20.04 -7.26
N GLN A 24 33.26 -19.53 -6.07
CA GLN A 24 32.30 -19.54 -4.99
C GLN A 24 31.12 -18.72 -5.51
N PHE A 25 30.04 -19.42 -5.85
CA PHE A 25 28.73 -18.80 -5.93
C PHE A 25 28.47 -18.23 -4.53
N SER A 26 28.78 -16.95 -4.37
CA SER A 26 28.40 -16.20 -3.19
C SER A 26 26.91 -16.38 -3.04
N ASP A 27 26.52 -16.88 -1.88
CA ASP A 27 25.15 -17.22 -1.53
C ASP A 27 24.16 -16.17 -2.04
N SER A 28 23.06 -16.67 -2.58
CA SER A 28 21.86 -15.91 -2.88
C SER A 28 21.27 -15.33 -1.59
N ASN A 29 21.94 -14.34 -1.00
CA ASN A 29 21.27 -13.30 -0.26
C ASN A 29 20.42 -12.57 -1.30
N SER A 30 19.15 -12.91 -1.35
CA SER A 30 18.14 -12.08 -2.01
C SER A 30 18.21 -10.71 -1.34
N LEU A 31 19.03 -9.82 -1.90
CA LEU A 31 18.93 -8.39 -1.74
C LEU A 31 17.55 -8.02 -2.29
N GLN A 32 16.50 -8.18 -1.47
CA GLN A 32 15.30 -7.38 -1.64
C GLN A 32 15.81 -5.95 -1.62
N ALA A 33 15.87 -5.31 -2.79
CA ALA A 33 16.33 -3.93 -2.91
C ALA A 33 15.59 -3.12 -1.85
N GLN A 34 16.33 -2.52 -0.93
CA GLN A 34 15.74 -1.82 0.20
C GLN A 34 14.90 -0.67 -0.35
N VAL A 35 13.58 -0.74 -0.17
CA VAL A 35 12.67 0.32 -0.61
C VAL A 35 13.06 1.61 0.14
N PRO A 36 13.38 2.71 -0.56
CA PRO A 36 13.77 3.95 0.09
C PRO A 36 12.69 4.43 1.04
N LYS A 37 13.08 4.83 2.26
CA LYS A 37 12.16 5.38 3.25
C LYS A 37 11.62 6.73 2.77
N VAL A 38 10.29 6.84 2.76
CA VAL A 38 9.56 8.10 2.56
C VAL A 38 8.54 8.17 3.67
N THR A 39 8.56 9.22 4.49
CA THR A 39 7.66 9.38 5.64
C THR A 39 6.37 10.08 5.22
N ALA A 40 5.32 9.99 6.04
CA ALA A 40 4.05 10.70 5.83
C ALA A 40 4.26 12.21 5.66
N SER A 41 5.17 12.81 6.43
CA SER A 41 5.51 14.23 6.34
C SER A 41 6.22 14.62 5.04
N ALA A 42 6.92 13.69 4.38
CA ALA A 42 7.63 13.94 3.12
C ALA A 42 6.72 13.85 1.88
N VAL A 43 5.47 13.44 2.06
CA VAL A 43 4.49 13.36 0.97
C VAL A 43 3.97 14.73 0.55
N VAL A 44 3.92 15.68 1.48
CA VAL A 44 3.45 17.04 1.23
C VAL A 44 4.64 17.94 0.93
N GLY A 45 4.63 18.61 -0.22
CA GLY A 45 5.66 19.57 -0.61
C GLY A 45 5.66 20.83 0.25
N GLU A 46 6.67 21.69 0.06
CA GLU A 46 6.77 22.99 0.75
C GLU A 46 5.58 23.93 0.44
N ASP A 47 4.91 23.70 -0.69
CA ASP A 47 3.69 24.41 -1.12
C ASP A 47 2.41 23.87 -0.47
N GLY A 48 2.50 22.85 0.38
CA GLY A 48 1.36 22.20 1.00
C GLY A 48 0.61 21.24 0.07
N ILE A 49 1.15 20.93 -1.11
CA ILE A 49 0.52 20.07 -2.11
C ILE A 49 1.06 18.64 -2.00
N VAL A 50 0.19 17.65 -2.12
CA VAL A 50 0.57 16.23 -2.13
C VAL A 50 1.34 15.92 -3.41
N ASN A 51 2.54 15.38 -3.26
CA ASN A 51 3.33 14.86 -4.38
C ASN A 51 2.95 13.39 -4.63
N GLU A 52 2.44 13.08 -5.83
CA GLU A 52 1.97 11.73 -6.16
C GLU A 52 3.09 10.68 -6.13
N ASP A 53 4.30 11.02 -6.59
CA ASP A 53 5.44 10.11 -6.58
C ASP A 53 5.89 9.81 -5.15
N SER A 54 5.92 10.83 -4.28
CA SER A 54 6.18 10.67 -2.85
C SER A 54 5.08 9.85 -2.16
N LEU A 55 3.81 10.04 -2.53
CA LEU A 55 2.70 9.26 -1.98
C LEU A 55 2.79 7.77 -2.37
N LYS A 56 3.11 7.49 -3.64
CA LYS A 56 3.38 6.13 -4.14
C LYS A 56 4.57 5.51 -3.42
N ALA A 57 5.66 6.25 -3.25
CA ALA A 57 6.85 5.79 -2.55
C ALA A 57 6.57 5.53 -1.05
N PHE A 58 5.79 6.40 -0.40
CA PHE A 58 5.37 6.25 1.00
C PHE A 58 4.59 4.96 1.21
N VAL A 59 3.53 4.70 0.43
CA VAL A 59 2.73 3.48 0.63
C VAL A 59 3.53 2.21 0.32
N THR A 60 4.44 2.27 -0.66
CA THR A 60 5.32 1.14 -1.02
C THR A 60 6.33 0.85 0.09
N TRP A 61 6.95 1.89 0.64
CA TRP A 61 7.87 1.77 1.77
C TRP A 61 7.15 1.22 3.00
N ALA A 62 6.02 1.82 3.39
CA ALA A 62 5.25 1.38 4.54
C ALA A 62 4.82 -0.09 4.40
N ALA A 63 4.33 -0.51 3.25
CA ALA A 63 3.98 -1.92 3.00
C ALA A 63 5.19 -2.85 3.18
N SER A 64 6.38 -2.42 2.76
CA SER A 64 7.62 -3.18 2.97
C SER A 64 8.03 -3.28 4.44
N GLU A 65 7.76 -2.26 5.26
CA GLU A 65 8.01 -2.33 6.72
C GLU A 65 7.05 -3.30 7.38
N PHE A 66 5.76 -3.25 7.03
CA PHE A 66 4.75 -4.17 7.56
C PHE A 66 4.99 -5.64 7.14
N GLU A 67 5.57 -5.89 5.96
CA GLU A 67 5.94 -7.23 5.51
C GLU A 67 7.16 -7.82 6.27
N LYS A 68 8.01 -6.97 6.86
CA LYS A 68 9.19 -7.42 7.62
C LYS A 68 8.87 -7.84 9.04
N LEU A 69 7.74 -7.41 9.60
CA LEU A 69 7.36 -7.69 10.98
C LEU A 69 7.27 -9.19 11.23
N GLU A 70 8.00 -9.71 12.20
CA GLU A 70 8.05 -11.15 12.48
C GLU A 70 7.25 -11.55 13.71
N ASP A 71 7.02 -10.62 14.64
CA ASP A 71 6.28 -10.87 15.88
C ASP A 71 5.25 -9.79 16.23
N LEU A 72 4.46 -10.09 17.26
CA LEU A 72 3.37 -9.25 17.71
C LEU A 72 3.85 -7.96 18.39
N ASP A 73 4.98 -7.97 19.09
CA ASP A 73 5.46 -6.80 19.82
C ASP A 73 5.94 -5.72 18.85
N GLU A 74 6.66 -6.12 17.78
CA GLU A 74 6.99 -5.25 16.65
C GLU A 74 5.72 -4.73 15.96
N GLY A 75 4.73 -5.62 15.76
CA GLY A 75 3.42 -5.28 15.24
C GLY A 75 2.70 -4.20 16.07
N LEU A 76 2.74 -4.30 17.40
CA LEU A 76 2.11 -3.33 18.28
C LEU A 76 2.84 -1.98 18.26
N ALA A 77 4.17 -1.97 18.17
CA ALA A 77 4.96 -0.75 18.07
C ALA A 77 4.64 0.02 16.77
N ILE A 78 4.61 -0.65 15.61
CA ILE A 78 4.29 0.01 14.34
C ILE A 78 2.83 0.51 14.30
N LEU A 79 1.92 -0.18 14.98
CA LEU A 79 0.53 0.26 15.09
C LEU A 79 0.41 1.53 15.93
N GLN A 80 1.26 1.71 16.93
CA GLN A 80 1.31 2.97 17.67
C GLN A 80 1.72 4.13 16.75
N ASP A 81 2.71 3.94 15.88
CA ASP A 81 3.11 4.97 14.92
C ASP A 81 1.98 5.31 13.94
N LEU A 82 1.22 4.30 13.49
CA LEU A 82 0.08 4.49 12.59
C LEU A 82 -1.01 5.41 13.16
N TYR A 83 -1.14 5.52 14.49
CA TYR A 83 -2.11 6.38 15.17
C TYR A 83 -1.51 7.69 15.71
N THR A 84 -0.19 7.83 15.66
CA THR A 84 0.50 8.97 16.26
C THR A 84 0.78 10.03 15.21
N ASP A 85 0.05 11.14 15.27
CA ASP A 85 0.31 12.28 14.39
C ASP A 85 1.74 12.84 14.59
N GLY A 86 2.43 13.08 13.49
CA GLY A 86 3.85 13.45 13.44
C GLY A 86 4.82 12.26 13.42
N SER A 87 4.32 11.02 13.37
CA SER A 87 5.15 9.84 13.15
C SER A 87 5.56 9.69 11.68
N ASP A 88 6.39 8.69 11.39
CA ASP A 88 6.75 8.35 10.02
C ASP A 88 5.57 7.82 9.20
N LEU A 89 4.54 7.29 9.85
CA LEU A 89 3.37 6.66 9.21
C LEU A 89 2.11 7.53 9.24
N HIS A 90 2.12 8.63 10.00
CA HIS A 90 1.00 9.55 10.10
C HIS A 90 1.49 10.99 10.32
N SER A 91 1.14 11.87 9.40
CA SER A 91 1.35 13.32 9.51
C SER A 91 0.17 14.08 8.89
N GLY A 92 -0.65 14.72 9.72
CA GLY A 92 -1.82 15.48 9.30
C GLY A 92 -2.82 14.63 8.50
N GLU A 93 -3.05 15.01 7.25
CA GLU A 93 -3.94 14.31 6.31
C GLU A 93 -3.28 13.12 5.59
N ILE A 94 -1.98 12.88 5.82
CA ILE A 94 -1.27 11.73 5.27
C ILE A 94 -1.19 10.65 6.33
N TYR A 95 -1.99 9.60 6.14
CA TYR A 95 -2.05 8.43 7.02
C TYR A 95 -2.35 7.18 6.20
N LEU A 96 -2.24 6.02 6.85
CA LEU A 96 -2.50 4.72 6.23
C LEU A 96 -3.89 4.20 6.58
N VAL A 97 -4.52 3.52 5.62
CA VAL A 97 -5.67 2.65 5.82
C VAL A 97 -5.27 1.24 5.40
N ILE A 98 -5.41 0.29 6.32
CA ILE A 98 -5.08 -1.12 6.09
C ILE A 98 -6.38 -1.90 6.00
N ILE A 99 -6.59 -2.56 4.87
CA ILE A 99 -7.82 -3.27 4.54
C ILE A 99 -7.49 -4.76 4.46
N GLY A 100 -8.20 -5.57 5.24
CA GLY A 100 -8.12 -7.02 5.15
C GLY A 100 -8.96 -7.59 4.01
N ASP A 101 -8.88 -8.90 3.82
CA ASP A 101 -9.71 -9.62 2.87
C ASP A 101 -11.21 -9.34 3.09
N GLY A 102 -11.95 -9.19 1.99
CA GLY A 102 -13.38 -8.86 2.02
C GLY A 102 -13.69 -7.38 2.29
N GLY A 103 -12.70 -6.48 2.21
CA GLY A 103 -12.94 -5.04 2.29
C GLY A 103 -13.28 -4.54 3.68
N ARG A 104 -12.78 -5.22 4.72
CA ARG A 104 -12.89 -4.79 6.11
C ARG A 104 -11.69 -3.92 6.47
N ILE A 105 -11.92 -2.75 7.04
CA ILE A 105 -10.85 -1.91 7.60
C ILE A 105 -10.26 -2.64 8.80
N SER A 106 -9.00 -3.03 8.73
CA SER A 106 -8.24 -3.55 9.87
C SER A 106 -7.76 -2.39 10.73
N PHE A 107 -7.16 -1.38 10.10
CA PHE A 107 -6.60 -0.21 10.76
C PHE A 107 -6.82 1.06 9.94
N HIS A 108 -7.27 2.14 10.58
CA HIS A 108 -7.44 3.45 9.97
C HIS A 108 -6.66 4.48 10.80
N GLY A 109 -5.54 4.97 10.27
CA GLY A 109 -4.58 5.79 11.03
C GLY A 109 -5.18 7.04 11.66
N LYS A 110 -6.04 7.74 10.92
CA LYS A 110 -6.70 8.96 11.41
C LYS A 110 -7.97 8.72 12.24
N SER A 111 -8.61 7.56 12.13
CA SER A 111 -9.97 7.36 12.67
C SER A 111 -10.18 5.92 13.12
N PRO A 112 -9.57 5.52 14.26
CA PRO A 112 -9.62 4.15 14.76
C PRO A 112 -11.03 3.62 15.01
N GLN A 113 -12.04 4.49 15.19
CA GLN A 113 -13.45 4.12 15.30
C GLN A 113 -14.02 3.45 14.03
N LEU A 114 -13.38 3.67 12.87
CA LEU A 114 -13.72 3.02 11.61
C LEU A 114 -13.11 1.61 11.48
N ASN A 115 -12.23 1.21 12.40
CA ASN A 115 -11.70 -0.14 12.42
C ASN A 115 -12.86 -1.14 12.53
N LYS A 116 -12.72 -2.25 11.81
CA LYS A 116 -13.69 -3.35 11.68
C LYS A 116 -14.93 -3.06 10.81
N GLN A 117 -15.07 -1.86 10.26
CA GLN A 117 -16.15 -1.54 9.33
C GLN A 117 -15.87 -2.12 7.93
N TYR A 118 -16.93 -2.45 7.20
CA TYR A 118 -16.85 -2.88 5.80
C TYR A 118 -17.09 -1.70 4.88
N VAL A 119 -16.27 -1.59 3.83
CA VAL A 119 -16.26 -0.41 2.94
C VAL A 119 -16.51 -0.75 1.47
N LEU A 120 -16.85 -2.00 1.14
CA LEU A 120 -17.06 -2.43 -0.24
C LEU A 120 -18.21 -1.72 -0.95
N ASP A 121 -19.23 -1.32 -0.21
CA ASP A 121 -20.41 -0.66 -0.76
C ASP A 121 -20.25 0.87 -0.80
N GLN A 122 -19.06 1.38 -0.49
CA GLN A 122 -18.77 2.80 -0.61
C GLN A 122 -18.55 3.17 -2.07
N ILE A 123 -19.36 4.12 -2.51
CA ILE A 123 -19.35 4.67 -3.85
C ILE A 123 -19.11 6.17 -3.69
N ASP A 124 -18.19 6.73 -4.47
CA ASP A 124 -18.07 8.18 -4.53
C ASP A 124 -19.27 8.81 -5.24
N GLY A 125 -19.37 10.14 -5.23
CA GLY A 125 -20.49 10.84 -5.84
C GLY A 125 -20.50 10.84 -7.38
N GLU A 126 -19.46 10.32 -8.04
CA GLU A 126 -19.44 10.05 -9.49
C GLU A 126 -19.86 8.60 -9.82
N GLY A 127 -20.05 7.74 -8.80
CA GLY A 127 -20.41 6.33 -9.00
C GLY A 127 -19.23 5.36 -8.92
N THR A 128 -18.04 5.82 -8.52
CA THR A 128 -16.83 5.00 -8.42
C THR A 128 -16.85 4.16 -7.15
N GLU A 129 -16.73 2.85 -7.28
CA GLU A 129 -16.59 1.92 -6.15
C GLU A 129 -15.14 1.94 -5.62
N VAL A 130 -14.74 3.03 -4.97
CA VAL A 130 -13.35 3.38 -4.62
C VAL A 130 -12.58 2.23 -3.98
N PHE A 131 -13.16 1.58 -2.97
CA PHE A 131 -12.49 0.49 -2.27
C PHE A 131 -12.39 -0.80 -3.09
N LYS A 132 -13.35 -1.07 -3.98
CA LYS A 132 -13.25 -2.21 -4.90
C LYS A 132 -12.14 -1.99 -5.91
N GLU A 133 -11.92 -0.77 -6.37
CA GLU A 133 -10.76 -0.42 -7.19
C GLU A 133 -9.45 -0.61 -6.42
N MET A 134 -9.36 -0.14 -5.18
CA MET A 134 -8.17 -0.34 -4.32
C MET A 134 -7.85 -1.82 -4.08
N LEU A 135 -8.86 -2.67 -3.95
CA LEU A 135 -8.66 -4.11 -3.74
C LEU A 135 -8.03 -4.83 -4.95
N LYS A 136 -8.01 -4.22 -6.14
CA LYS A 136 -7.29 -4.72 -7.32
C LYS A 136 -5.77 -4.58 -7.21
N ALA A 137 -5.26 -3.92 -6.16
CA ALA A 137 -3.84 -3.76 -5.92
C ALA A 137 -3.08 -5.09 -5.89
N THR A 138 -1.86 -5.08 -6.41
CA THR A 138 -0.93 -6.22 -6.42
C THR A 138 0.23 -5.98 -5.46
N LYS A 139 1.10 -6.98 -5.31
CA LYS A 139 2.35 -6.84 -4.51
C LYS A 139 3.49 -6.21 -5.28
N GLU A 140 3.40 -6.19 -6.61
CA GLU A 140 4.50 -5.77 -7.47
C GLU A 140 4.54 -4.25 -7.64
N GLU A 141 3.35 -3.64 -7.75
CA GLU A 141 3.22 -2.22 -7.98
C GLU A 141 1.99 -1.64 -7.29
N ALA A 142 2.19 -0.50 -6.63
CA ALA A 142 1.11 0.31 -6.09
C ALA A 142 0.26 0.90 -7.22
N ILE A 143 -1.05 0.66 -7.18
CA ILE A 143 -2.00 1.19 -8.16
C ILE A 143 -2.48 2.57 -7.71
N LYS A 144 -2.74 3.45 -8.68
CA LYS A 144 -3.38 4.75 -8.46
C LYS A 144 -4.90 4.60 -8.53
N VAL A 145 -5.61 5.22 -7.59
CA VAL A 145 -7.08 5.32 -7.59
C VAL A 145 -7.45 6.78 -7.39
N GLU A 146 -8.21 7.34 -8.34
CA GLU A 146 -8.74 8.70 -8.27
C GLU A 146 -10.23 8.64 -7.89
N TYR A 147 -10.68 9.58 -7.07
CA TYR A 147 -12.08 9.66 -6.64
C TYR A 147 -12.48 11.09 -6.28
N CYS A 148 -13.79 11.32 -6.21
CA CYS A 148 -14.36 12.57 -5.74
C CYS A 148 -14.55 12.58 -4.22
N LYS A 149 -14.02 13.62 -3.56
CA LYS A 149 -14.36 13.99 -2.19
C LYS A 149 -15.35 15.17 -2.21
N TYR A 150 -16.47 15.01 -1.53
CA TYR A 150 -17.47 16.06 -1.36
C TYR A 150 -17.28 16.73 -0.01
N SER A 151 -17.36 18.05 0.04
CA SER A 151 -17.40 18.77 1.32
C SER A 151 -18.81 18.74 1.93
N ASP A 152 -19.83 18.70 1.07
CA ASP A 152 -21.23 18.47 1.40
C ASP A 152 -21.75 17.31 0.55
N PRO A 153 -22.06 16.14 1.14
CA PRO A 153 -22.61 14.99 0.42
C PRO A 153 -23.91 15.30 -0.36
N ALA A 154 -24.65 16.35 0.01
CA ALA A 154 -25.84 16.79 -0.71
C ALA A 154 -25.53 17.64 -1.96
N ASN A 155 -24.33 18.21 -2.07
CA ASN A 155 -23.94 19.08 -3.17
C ASN A 155 -22.95 18.40 -4.12
N ARG A 156 -23.47 17.76 -5.18
CA ARG A 156 -22.61 17.08 -6.17
C ARG A 156 -21.68 17.98 -6.99
N SER A 157 -21.83 19.31 -6.92
CA SER A 157 -20.98 20.26 -7.65
C SER A 157 -19.67 20.61 -6.92
N ASP A 158 -19.48 20.16 -5.68
CA ASP A 158 -18.31 20.49 -4.84
C ASP A 158 -17.20 19.42 -4.86
N CYS A 159 -17.22 18.50 -5.84
CA CYS A 159 -16.21 17.45 -5.94
C CYS A 159 -14.80 18.04 -6.00
N THR A 160 -14.01 17.68 -5.00
CA THR A 160 -12.56 17.81 -5.02
C THR A 160 -11.96 16.47 -5.42
N LYS A 161 -11.21 16.45 -6.53
CA LYS A 161 -10.51 15.25 -6.97
C LYS A 161 -9.40 14.89 -5.99
N MET A 162 -9.37 13.65 -5.58
CA MET A 162 -8.37 13.08 -4.69
C MET A 162 -7.64 11.93 -5.36
N THR A 163 -6.37 11.76 -5.03
CA THR A 163 -5.54 10.64 -5.45
C THR A 163 -5.19 9.79 -4.24
N SER A 164 -5.33 8.47 -4.37
CA SER A 164 -4.79 7.49 -3.43
C SER A 164 -3.95 6.46 -4.15
N PHE A 165 -3.02 5.86 -3.40
CA PHE A 165 -2.27 4.69 -3.86
C PHE A 165 -2.57 3.49 -2.96
N ALA A 166 -2.70 2.33 -3.59
CA ALA A 166 -2.96 1.06 -2.90
C ALA A 166 -1.95 0.00 -3.34
N ILE A 167 -1.41 -0.75 -2.39
CA ILE A 167 -0.50 -1.88 -2.63
C ILE A 167 -0.86 -3.05 -1.72
N ARG A 168 -0.66 -4.28 -2.20
CA ARG A 168 -0.90 -5.49 -1.42
C ARG A 168 0.40 -5.91 -0.73
N TYR A 169 0.31 -6.36 0.52
CA TYR A 169 1.41 -7.02 1.22
C TYR A 169 0.89 -8.26 1.95
N ARG A 170 1.81 -9.17 2.32
CA ARG A 170 1.49 -10.36 3.11
C ARG A 170 2.17 -10.24 4.47
N SER A 171 1.40 -10.26 5.54
CA SER A 171 1.97 -10.22 6.89
C SER A 171 2.63 -11.57 7.22
N ARG A 172 3.85 -11.55 7.75
CA ARG A 172 4.53 -12.78 8.21
C ARG A 172 3.98 -13.28 9.54
N ILE A 173 3.43 -12.39 10.37
CA ILE A 173 2.85 -12.71 11.68
C ILE A 173 1.66 -13.68 11.56
N ASN A 174 0.76 -13.44 10.59
CA ASN A 174 -0.48 -14.23 10.45
C ASN A 174 -0.69 -14.84 9.05
N ASN A 175 0.23 -14.63 8.12
CA ASN A 175 0.15 -15.10 6.73
C ASN A 175 -1.10 -14.62 5.96
N HIS A 176 -1.76 -13.55 6.42
CA HIS A 176 -2.87 -12.93 5.71
C HIS A 176 -2.37 -11.85 4.74
N GLU A 177 -3.13 -11.65 3.66
CA GLU A 177 -2.91 -10.54 2.75
C GLU A 177 -3.73 -9.34 3.17
N PHE A 178 -3.12 -8.17 3.01
CA PHE A 178 -3.75 -6.89 3.28
C PHE A 178 -3.50 -5.96 2.11
N VAL A 179 -4.42 -5.03 1.90
CA VAL A 179 -4.24 -3.87 1.03
C VAL A 179 -3.95 -2.67 1.90
N MET A 180 -2.78 -2.07 1.69
CA MET A 180 -2.38 -0.82 2.32
C MET A 180 -2.70 0.33 1.38
N VAL A 181 -3.36 1.35 1.90
CA VAL A 181 -3.81 2.53 1.16
C VAL A 181 -3.24 3.79 1.81
N ALA A 182 -2.74 4.72 1.01
CA ALA A 182 -2.34 6.06 1.44
C ALA A 182 -3.04 7.14 0.61
N GLY A 183 -3.26 8.31 1.22
CA GLY A 183 -3.92 9.45 0.60
C GLY A 183 -5.45 9.32 0.52
N TYR A 184 -6.03 8.34 1.22
CA TYR A 184 -7.48 8.21 1.30
C TYR A 184 -8.05 9.28 2.23
N SER A 185 -9.08 9.98 1.79
CA SER A 185 -9.73 11.06 2.53
C SER A 185 -11.14 11.25 1.97
N GLN A 186 -12.03 10.30 2.27
CA GLN A 186 -13.47 10.57 2.18
C GLN A 186 -14.07 10.50 3.58
N ASP A 187 -15.20 11.17 3.71
CA ASP A 187 -16.02 11.03 4.89
C ASP A 187 -16.71 9.66 4.89
N LEU A 188 -16.48 8.90 5.96
CA LEU A 188 -17.09 7.61 6.22
C LEU A 188 -18.13 7.69 7.36
N GLU A 189 -18.50 8.91 7.77
CA GLU A 189 -19.58 9.18 8.71
C GLU A 189 -20.90 8.64 8.15
N GLY A 190 -21.33 7.51 8.71
CA GLY A 190 -22.50 6.74 8.24
C GLY A 190 -22.27 5.24 8.27
N LEU A 191 -21.01 4.79 8.21
CA LEU A 191 -20.66 3.39 8.47
C LEU A 191 -20.81 3.03 9.95
N CYS A 192 -20.50 3.96 10.84
CA CYS A 192 -20.67 3.78 12.30
C CYS A 192 -22.09 4.10 12.78
N LYS A 193 -23.14 3.81 12.00
CA LYS A 193 -24.49 3.89 12.54
C LYS A 193 -24.65 2.80 13.60
N PRO A 194 -25.03 3.15 14.84
CA PRO A 194 -25.35 2.13 15.82
C PRO A 194 -26.42 1.22 15.22
N ILE A 195 -26.30 -0.09 15.46
CA ILE A 195 -27.36 -1.05 15.14
C ILE A 195 -28.59 -0.52 15.86
N THR A 196 -29.58 -0.01 15.10
CA THR A 196 -30.90 0.30 15.64
C THR A 196 -31.39 -0.95 16.36
N ASP A 197 -31.86 -0.77 17.60
CA ASP A 197 -32.31 -1.85 18.50
C ASP A 197 -32.92 -2.99 17.69
N ILE A 198 -32.23 -4.14 17.70
CA ILE A 198 -32.80 -5.37 17.14
C ILE A 198 -34.03 -5.63 17.98
N ASP A 199 -35.20 -5.63 17.33
CA ASP A 199 -36.46 -5.98 17.96
C ASP A 199 -36.38 -7.47 18.32
N PHE A 200 -35.86 -7.76 19.52
CA PHE A 200 -35.77 -9.12 20.00
C PHE A 200 -37.20 -9.62 20.18
N PRO A 201 -37.56 -10.76 19.56
CA PRO A 201 -38.89 -11.31 19.77
C PRO A 201 -39.10 -11.54 21.26
N GLU A 202 -40.27 -11.13 21.75
CA GLU A 202 -40.65 -11.31 23.16
C GLU A 202 -40.54 -12.81 23.51
N VAL A 203 -39.50 -13.19 24.25
CA VAL A 203 -39.33 -14.56 24.72
C VAL A 203 -40.33 -14.79 25.85
N SER A 204 -41.47 -15.38 25.51
CA SER A 204 -42.39 -15.91 26.51
C SER A 204 -41.75 -17.15 27.16
N ALA A 205 -41.20 -16.96 28.35
CA ALA A 205 -40.73 -18.06 29.17
C ALA A 205 -41.91 -18.97 29.51
N THR A 206 -42.02 -20.11 28.81
CA THR A 206 -42.97 -21.16 29.20
C THR A 206 -42.38 -21.84 30.44
N LYS A 207 -43.07 -21.70 31.56
CA LYS A 207 -42.76 -22.41 32.82
C LYS A 207 -42.89 -23.92 32.55
N TRP A 208 -41.81 -24.66 32.76
CA TRP A 208 -41.82 -26.12 32.87
C TRP A 208 -42.41 -26.55 34.21
#